data_AF-A0A1V6UIN9-F1
#
_entry.id   AF-A0A1V6UIN9-F1
#
_cell.length_a   1.000
_cell.length_b   1.000
_cell.length_c   1.000
_cell.angle_alpha   90.00
_cell.angle_beta   90.00
_cell.angle_gamma   90.00
#
_symmetry.space_group_name_H-M   'P 1'
#
loop_
_entity.id
_entity.type
_entity.pdbx_description
1 polymer ?
#
loop_
_entity_poly.entity_id
_entity_poly.type
_entity_poly.pdbx_seq_one_letter_code
_entity_poly.pdbx_strand_id
1 'polypeptide(L)'
;MLPSILSLLALILHTIGANTSAIQPISRQICQSTGTHCPPGTLIVSPTSDHASHKTIQSAINSLPDDTTPQTILILAGTYIEQVNITRPGPITLLGQTSSPKDASRNRVRIVWAAGNRDSTGSIDNVFSSVLVVAPTLEASLTGSGPTGYPVPADTPFGNTDFRVYNIDFDNTWAEYSDGPAHALSLNRANGGFYHCGFYSYQDTVYIGKLGNAYFYQSILAGQTDFLYGFGTAWIQSSTLQLRGCGGGITAWKGTNTTTPNKYGVYIVDSSVRAANASIAAEIKGACALGRPWNSQHRSIFARSYEDGSVDSRGYIDWVIGGVGRFEKGVTLMAEYRAFGPGYNETGRVEGGVTDVLGWEGYEMYSTPQKVFEDTKWVDWGVVKGN
;
A
#
# COMPACT_ATOMS: atom_id res chain seq x y z
N MET A 1 -29.41 8.65 -48.61
CA MET A 1 -29.50 9.79 -47.68
C MET A 1 -29.06 9.30 -46.31
N LEU A 2 -28.28 10.13 -45.60
CA LEU A 2 -27.31 9.84 -44.54
C LEU A 2 -27.74 8.90 -43.38
N PRO A 3 -26.80 8.19 -42.73
CA PRO A 3 -26.99 7.70 -41.36
C PRO A 3 -26.66 8.81 -40.34
N SER A 4 -27.54 8.98 -39.35
CA SER A 4 -27.35 9.90 -38.23
C SER A 4 -26.20 9.47 -37.34
N ILE A 5 -25.22 10.36 -37.20
CA ILE A 5 -24.17 10.33 -36.19
C ILE A 5 -24.80 10.83 -34.88
N LEU A 6 -24.98 9.96 -33.89
CA LEU A 6 -25.22 10.39 -32.50
C LEU A 6 -23.88 10.52 -31.79
N SER A 7 -23.46 11.76 -31.59
CA SER A 7 -22.30 12.16 -30.83
C SER A 7 -22.44 11.75 -29.35
N LEU A 8 -21.53 10.92 -28.86
CA LEU A 8 -21.40 10.63 -27.44
C LEU A 8 -20.82 11.88 -26.75
N LEU A 9 -21.67 12.67 -26.10
CA LEU A 9 -21.23 13.78 -25.25
C LEU A 9 -20.62 13.17 -23.98
N ALA A 10 -19.29 13.18 -23.87
CA ALA A 10 -18.60 12.88 -22.62
C ALA A 10 -18.92 14.01 -21.62
N LEU A 11 -19.76 13.70 -20.64
CA LEU A 11 -20.06 14.60 -19.53
C LEU A 11 -18.84 14.65 -18.61
N ILE A 12 -17.94 15.60 -18.84
CA ILE A 12 -16.86 15.89 -17.90
C ILE A 12 -17.47 16.61 -16.70
N LEU A 13 -17.90 15.82 -15.72
CA LEU A 13 -18.32 16.32 -14.42
C LEU A 13 -17.06 16.85 -13.72
N HIS A 14 -16.75 18.13 -13.89
CA HIS A 14 -15.81 18.83 -13.02
C HIS A 14 -16.51 18.98 -11.67
N THR A 15 -16.33 17.99 -10.80
CA THR A 15 -16.63 18.16 -9.38
C THR A 15 -15.70 19.25 -8.85
N ILE A 16 -16.30 20.37 -8.44
CA ILE A 16 -15.61 21.38 -7.63
C ILE A 16 -15.37 20.70 -6.29
N GLY A 17 -14.27 19.96 -6.20
CA GLY A 17 -13.85 19.29 -4.97
C GLY A 17 -13.59 20.33 -3.90
N ALA A 18 -14.17 20.14 -2.73
CA ALA A 18 -13.73 20.84 -1.53
C ALA A 18 -12.21 20.62 -1.41
N ASN A 19 -11.43 21.70 -1.43
CA ASN A 19 -10.00 21.63 -1.17
C ASN A 19 -9.82 21.23 0.30
N THR A 20 -9.76 19.94 0.60
CA THR A 20 -9.50 19.43 1.96
C THR A 20 -8.00 19.40 2.18
N SER A 21 -7.43 20.59 2.39
CA SER A 21 -6.03 20.75 2.73
C SER A 21 -5.68 19.90 3.95
N ALA A 22 -4.56 19.18 3.87
CA ALA A 22 -4.01 18.45 5.01
C ALA A 22 -3.90 19.35 6.25
N ILE A 23 -4.00 18.73 7.44
CA ILE A 23 -3.79 19.42 8.71
C ILE A 23 -2.42 20.09 8.68
N GLN A 24 -2.36 21.38 9.03
CA GLN A 24 -1.11 22.14 9.08
C GLN A 24 -0.04 21.36 9.87
N PRO A 25 1.20 21.21 9.34
CA PRO A 25 2.19 20.31 9.94
C PRO A 25 2.48 20.57 11.41
N ILE A 26 2.52 21.84 11.84
CA ILE A 26 2.74 22.23 13.23
C ILE A 26 1.57 21.79 14.12
N SER A 27 0.33 22.08 13.73
CA SER A 27 -0.86 21.67 14.47
C SER A 27 -0.97 20.14 14.58
N ARG A 28 -0.63 19.42 13.51
CA ARG A 28 -0.56 17.96 13.51
C ARG A 28 0.47 17.45 14.51
N GLN A 29 1.70 17.96 14.47
CA GLN A 29 2.78 17.55 15.36
C GLN A 29 2.48 17.85 16.83
N ILE A 30 1.87 19.00 17.14
CA ILE A 30 1.44 19.35 18.50
C ILE A 30 0.37 18.37 19.00
N CYS A 31 -0.64 18.10 18.17
CA CYS A 31 -1.69 17.12 18.48
C CYS A 31 -1.10 15.72 18.77
N GLN A 32 -0.22 15.23 17.89
CA GLN A 32 0.42 13.92 18.03
C GLN A 32 1.36 13.83 19.24
N SER A 33 2.12 14.87 19.55
CA SER A 33 3.13 14.83 20.62
C SER A 33 2.53 14.99 22.01
N THR A 34 1.56 15.91 22.16
CA THR A 34 0.96 16.20 23.46
C THR A 34 -0.24 15.30 23.76
N GLY A 35 -0.84 14.67 22.74
CA GLY A 35 -2.12 13.98 22.86
C GLY A 35 -3.29 14.92 23.17
N THR A 36 -3.06 16.22 23.09
CA THR A 36 -4.00 17.32 23.39
C THR A 36 -3.81 18.42 22.33
N HIS A 37 -4.56 19.52 22.40
CA HIS A 37 -4.40 20.65 21.45
C HIS A 37 -4.54 20.26 19.97
N CYS A 38 -5.43 19.32 19.69
CA CYS A 38 -5.75 18.89 18.33
C CYS A 38 -6.66 19.90 17.61
N PRO A 39 -6.72 19.84 16.27
CA PRO A 39 -7.71 20.61 15.52
C PRO A 39 -9.13 20.43 16.10
N PRO A 40 -9.96 21.49 16.14
CA PRO A 40 -11.32 21.39 16.65
C PRO A 40 -12.11 20.26 15.99
N GLY A 41 -12.89 19.52 16.79
CA GLY A 41 -13.66 18.36 16.31
C GLY A 41 -12.87 17.06 16.19
N THR A 42 -11.58 17.03 16.55
CA THR A 42 -10.79 15.79 16.60
C THR A 42 -11.35 14.83 17.65
N LEU A 43 -11.74 13.62 17.24
CA LEU A 43 -12.09 12.55 18.17
C LEU A 43 -10.82 11.95 18.79
N ILE A 44 -10.87 11.58 20.06
CA ILE A 44 -9.74 10.98 20.77
C ILE A 44 -10.08 9.54 21.12
N VAL A 45 -9.19 8.61 20.77
CA VAL A 45 -9.39 7.18 20.98
C VAL A 45 -8.34 6.64 21.94
N SER A 46 -8.79 5.96 23.00
CA SER A 46 -7.92 5.24 23.92
C SER A 46 -8.72 4.21 24.72
N PRO A 47 -8.24 2.96 24.84
CA PRO A 47 -8.91 1.97 25.68
C PRO A 47 -8.86 2.34 27.16
N THR A 48 -7.85 3.12 27.59
CA THR A 48 -7.53 3.35 29.00
C THR A 48 -7.72 4.80 29.45
N SER A 49 -7.63 5.78 28.55
CA SER A 49 -7.79 7.20 28.93
C SER A 49 -9.25 7.57 29.16
N ASP A 50 -9.54 8.28 30.25
CA ASP A 50 -10.85 8.86 30.54
C ASP A 50 -11.13 10.12 29.71
N HIS A 51 -10.09 10.71 29.11
CA HIS A 51 -10.23 11.85 28.18
C HIS A 51 -10.59 11.42 26.75
N ALA A 52 -10.58 10.11 26.46
CA ALA A 52 -10.93 9.62 25.13
C ALA A 52 -12.45 9.56 24.95
N SER A 53 -12.92 10.07 23.81
CA SER A 53 -14.34 9.99 23.43
C SER A 53 -14.74 8.57 23.01
N HIS A 54 -13.77 7.74 22.58
CA HIS A 54 -14.01 6.35 22.19
C HIS A 54 -12.94 5.42 22.77
N LYS A 55 -13.35 4.18 23.06
CA LYS A 55 -12.44 3.14 23.56
C LYS A 55 -11.80 2.30 22.46
N THR A 56 -12.40 2.29 21.26
CA THR A 56 -11.89 1.56 20.09
C THR A 56 -11.86 2.47 18.86
N ILE A 57 -10.97 2.16 17.91
CA ILE A 57 -10.81 2.94 16.67
C ILE A 57 -12.05 2.75 15.81
N GLN A 58 -12.59 1.52 15.71
CA GLN A 58 -13.79 1.27 14.92
C GLN A 58 -15.01 2.05 15.47
N SER A 59 -15.16 2.18 16.79
CA SER A 59 -16.28 2.93 17.36
C SER A 59 -16.18 4.44 17.09
N ALA A 60 -14.98 5.00 17.00
CA ALA A 60 -14.78 6.38 16.57
C ALA A 60 -15.13 6.57 15.10
N ILE A 61 -14.69 5.66 14.22
CA ILE A 61 -15.04 5.68 12.80
C ILE A 61 -16.56 5.61 12.59
N ASN A 62 -17.24 4.69 13.29
CA ASN A 62 -18.69 4.53 13.21
C ASN A 62 -19.47 5.75 13.71
N SER A 63 -18.84 6.63 14.49
CA SER A 63 -19.47 7.86 15.00
C SER A 63 -19.35 9.05 14.05
N LEU A 64 -18.52 8.95 13.02
CA LEU A 64 -18.34 10.02 12.04
C LEU A 64 -19.62 10.21 11.21
N PRO A 65 -19.92 11.46 10.79
CA PRO A 65 -21.05 11.71 9.90
C PRO A 65 -20.83 11.06 8.52
N ASP A 66 -21.90 10.51 7.94
CA ASP A 66 -21.88 9.98 6.58
C ASP A 66 -22.02 11.11 5.55
N ASP A 67 -20.94 11.86 5.38
CA ASP A 67 -20.85 13.02 4.51
C ASP A 67 -19.43 13.17 3.92
N THR A 68 -19.17 14.31 3.28
CA THR A 68 -17.89 14.63 2.63
C THR A 68 -17.00 15.56 3.48
N THR A 69 -17.37 15.84 4.73
CA THR A 69 -16.61 16.76 5.58
C THR A 69 -15.28 16.14 6.04
N PRO A 70 -14.19 16.90 6.23
CA PRO A 70 -12.96 16.33 6.79
C PRO A 70 -13.14 15.92 8.25
N GLN A 71 -12.73 14.70 8.58
CA GLN A 71 -12.77 14.17 9.95
C GLN A 71 -11.36 13.81 10.42
N THR A 72 -11.05 14.09 11.69
CA THR A 72 -9.75 13.79 12.30
C THR A 72 -9.94 12.94 13.55
N ILE A 73 -9.15 11.88 13.67
CA ILE A 73 -9.13 11.01 14.84
C ILE A 73 -7.68 10.95 15.35
N LEU A 74 -7.47 11.32 16.61
CA LEU A 74 -6.24 11.08 17.34
C LEU A 74 -6.36 9.76 18.11
N ILE A 75 -5.41 8.86 17.90
CA ILE A 75 -5.30 7.58 18.59
C ILE A 75 -4.14 7.71 19.57
N LEU A 76 -4.43 7.59 20.87
CA LEU A 76 -3.42 7.67 21.91
C LEU A 76 -2.50 6.44 21.90
N ALA A 77 -1.30 6.60 22.46
CA ALA A 77 -0.31 5.52 22.52
C ALA A 77 -0.89 4.28 23.21
N GLY A 78 -0.71 3.11 22.59
CA GLY A 78 -1.27 1.86 23.07
C GLY A 78 -1.37 0.80 21.98
N THR A 79 -1.77 -0.41 22.41
CA THR A 79 -2.07 -1.53 21.53
C THR A 79 -3.58 -1.68 21.42
N TYR A 80 -4.09 -1.76 20.19
CA TYR A 80 -5.50 -1.87 19.86
C TYR A 80 -5.71 -3.21 19.16
N ILE A 81 -6.42 -4.14 19.80
CA ILE A 81 -6.71 -5.46 19.23
C ILE A 81 -8.06 -5.40 18.55
N GLU A 82 -8.08 -5.03 17.27
CA GLU A 82 -9.30 -4.91 16.46
C GLU A 82 -8.97 -4.93 14.97
N GLN A 83 -9.94 -5.35 14.16
CA GLN A 83 -9.99 -5.04 12.74
C GLN A 83 -10.67 -3.69 12.54
N VAL A 84 -10.09 -2.84 11.71
CA VAL A 84 -10.59 -1.50 11.39
C VAL A 84 -11.08 -1.45 9.94
N ASN A 85 -12.33 -1.06 9.73
CA ASN A 85 -12.97 -0.96 8.43
C ASN A 85 -13.46 0.48 8.16
N ILE A 86 -13.06 1.03 7.01
CA ILE A 86 -13.39 2.36 6.53
C ILE A 86 -14.25 2.26 5.27
N THR A 87 -15.56 2.47 5.44
CA THR A 87 -16.53 2.56 4.33
C THR A 87 -16.92 3.98 3.97
N ARG A 88 -16.61 4.95 4.84
CA ARG A 88 -16.96 6.36 4.68
C ARG A 88 -16.28 6.98 3.44
N PRO A 89 -17.03 7.69 2.58
CA PRO A 89 -16.48 8.30 1.35
C PRO A 89 -15.72 9.61 1.60
N GLY A 90 -16.10 10.36 2.64
CA GLY A 90 -15.46 11.64 2.98
C GLY A 90 -14.06 11.48 3.59
N PRO A 91 -13.20 12.52 3.55
CA PRO A 91 -11.83 12.46 4.05
C PRO A 91 -11.73 12.08 5.53
N ILE A 92 -10.80 11.18 5.87
CA ILE A 92 -10.48 10.82 7.26
C ILE A 92 -8.97 10.93 7.45
N THR A 93 -8.56 11.61 8.51
CA THR A 93 -7.17 11.64 8.98
C THR A 93 -7.03 10.91 10.32
N LEU A 94 -6.25 9.83 10.34
CA LEU A 94 -5.85 9.12 11.55
C LEU A 94 -4.46 9.58 12.00
N LEU A 95 -4.36 10.05 13.24
CA LEU A 95 -3.12 10.49 13.86
C LEU A 95 -2.75 9.53 14.99
N GLY A 96 -1.60 8.86 14.88
CA GLY A 96 -1.00 8.15 16.00
C GLY A 96 -0.26 9.10 16.92
N GLN A 97 -0.50 9.00 18.23
CA GLN A 97 0.25 9.75 19.23
C GLN A 97 1.73 9.33 19.20
N THR A 98 2.63 10.28 19.04
CA THR A 98 4.07 10.03 19.01
C THR A 98 4.86 11.29 19.38
N SER A 99 5.98 11.11 20.05
CA SER A 99 6.97 12.16 20.26
C SER A 99 8.02 12.23 19.14
N SER A 100 7.97 11.29 18.19
CA SER A 100 8.93 11.15 17.09
C SER A 100 8.18 11.10 15.74
N PRO A 101 7.49 12.18 15.33
CA PRO A 101 6.59 12.16 14.17
C PRO A 101 7.27 11.88 12.82
N LYS A 102 8.61 11.96 12.75
CA LYS A 102 9.40 11.70 11.56
C LYS A 102 10.11 10.34 11.56
N ASP A 103 9.85 9.49 12.55
CA ASP A 103 10.53 8.21 12.74
C ASP A 103 9.52 7.09 12.98
N ALA A 104 9.25 6.30 11.94
CA ALA A 104 8.31 5.19 11.97
C ALA A 104 8.72 4.10 12.98
N SER A 105 10.03 3.93 13.25
CA SER A 105 10.51 2.92 14.21
C SER A 105 10.16 3.25 15.67
N ARG A 106 9.69 4.47 15.92
CA ARG A 106 9.32 5.01 17.23
C ARG A 106 7.83 5.29 17.36
N ASN A 107 7.01 4.73 16.46
CA ASN A 107 5.57 4.75 16.59
C ASN A 107 5.16 4.13 17.93
N ARG A 108 4.07 4.66 18.52
CA ARG A 108 3.58 4.23 19.83
C ARG A 108 2.14 3.71 19.79
N VAL A 109 1.53 3.70 18.61
CA VAL A 109 0.20 3.18 18.35
C VAL A 109 0.36 1.96 17.48
N ARG A 110 -0.07 0.80 17.99
CA ARG A 110 -0.05 -0.47 17.25
C ARG A 110 -1.46 -1.04 17.20
N ILE A 111 -1.97 -1.26 16.00
CA ILE A 111 -3.25 -1.93 15.75
C ILE A 111 -2.91 -3.36 15.36
N VAL A 112 -3.46 -4.32 16.11
CA VAL A 112 -3.11 -5.73 16.03
C VAL A 112 -4.35 -6.54 15.67
N TRP A 113 -4.19 -7.41 14.68
CA TRP A 113 -5.17 -8.42 14.32
C TRP A 113 -4.46 -9.76 14.11
N ALA A 114 -5.13 -10.87 14.40
CA ALA A 114 -4.52 -12.20 14.29
C ALA A 114 -5.45 -13.11 13.47
N ALA A 115 -5.38 -12.96 12.15
CA ALA A 115 -6.20 -13.72 11.21
C ALA A 115 -5.43 -13.94 9.91
N GLY A 116 -5.62 -15.11 9.30
CA GLY A 116 -5.01 -15.49 8.04
C GLY A 116 -5.85 -16.52 7.29
N ASN A 117 -5.59 -16.65 5.99
CA ASN A 117 -6.30 -17.58 5.10
C ASN A 117 -5.40 -18.77 4.75
N ARG A 118 -5.33 -19.75 5.67
CA ARG A 118 -4.48 -20.95 5.49
C ARG A 118 -4.99 -21.82 4.34
N ASP A 119 -4.05 -22.42 3.60
CA ASP A 119 -4.28 -23.36 2.49
C ASP A 119 -5.03 -22.82 1.26
N SER A 120 -5.38 -21.52 1.22
CA SER A 120 -6.24 -20.95 0.15
C SER A 120 -7.52 -21.79 -0.07
N THR A 121 -8.00 -22.50 0.97
CA THR A 121 -9.16 -23.39 0.90
C THR A 121 -10.47 -22.57 0.91
N GLY A 122 -10.67 -21.83 -0.18
CA GLY A 122 -11.91 -21.83 -0.95
C GLY A 122 -13.21 -21.36 -0.29
N SER A 123 -13.20 -20.67 0.84
CA SER A 123 -14.46 -20.16 1.43
C SER A 123 -14.40 -18.78 2.08
N ILE A 124 -13.23 -18.30 2.52
CA ILE A 124 -13.07 -16.99 3.15
C ILE A 124 -12.03 -16.20 2.35
N ASP A 125 -12.37 -14.95 2.01
CA ASP A 125 -11.48 -14.05 1.29
C ASP A 125 -10.48 -13.36 2.23
N ASN A 126 -9.32 -12.96 1.70
CA ASN A 126 -8.27 -12.34 2.49
C ASN A 126 -8.68 -10.99 3.11
N VAL A 127 -9.76 -10.34 2.67
CA VAL A 127 -10.26 -9.13 3.35
C VAL A 127 -10.49 -9.39 4.85
N PHE A 128 -10.98 -10.56 5.22
CA PHE A 128 -11.28 -10.89 6.62
C PHE A 128 -10.03 -11.07 7.48
N SER A 129 -8.86 -11.26 6.86
CA SER A 129 -7.58 -11.28 7.56
C SER A 129 -7.00 -9.88 7.78
N SER A 130 -7.54 -8.83 7.16
CA SER A 130 -6.92 -7.50 7.17
C SER A 130 -7.02 -6.79 8.53
N VAL A 131 -5.92 -6.20 9.00
CA VAL A 131 -5.95 -5.28 10.17
C VAL A 131 -6.72 -4.01 9.81
N LEU A 132 -6.39 -3.38 8.68
CA LEU A 132 -7.08 -2.21 8.14
C LEU A 132 -7.67 -2.49 6.76
N VAL A 133 -8.97 -2.23 6.60
CA VAL A 133 -9.69 -2.25 5.32
C VAL A 133 -10.18 -0.84 5.00
N VAL A 134 -9.87 -0.35 3.79
CA VAL A 134 -10.41 0.90 3.24
C VAL A 134 -11.09 0.59 1.91
N ALA A 135 -12.41 0.55 1.91
CA ALA A 135 -13.20 0.22 0.73
C ALA A 135 -14.66 0.68 0.90
N PRO A 136 -15.33 1.12 -0.18
CA PRO A 136 -16.73 1.58 -0.11
C PRO A 136 -17.71 0.48 0.30
N THR A 137 -17.42 -0.78 -0.03
CA THR A 137 -18.26 -1.95 0.26
C THR A 137 -17.39 -3.18 0.52
N LEU A 138 -17.98 -4.21 1.13
CA LEU A 138 -17.31 -5.50 1.31
C LEU A 138 -16.93 -6.13 -0.04
N GLU A 139 -17.84 -6.15 -1.01
CA GLU A 139 -17.58 -6.71 -2.35
C GLU A 139 -16.40 -6.02 -3.06
N ALA A 140 -16.24 -4.71 -2.85
CA ALA A 140 -15.10 -3.95 -3.38
C ALA A 140 -13.76 -4.34 -2.75
N SER A 141 -13.79 -4.85 -1.52
CA SER A 141 -12.60 -5.22 -0.74
C SER A 141 -12.15 -6.67 -0.93
N LEU A 142 -12.98 -7.51 -1.55
CA LEU A 142 -12.64 -8.90 -1.82
C LEU A 142 -11.47 -8.98 -2.81
N THR A 143 -10.49 -9.80 -2.47
CA THR A 143 -9.29 -10.02 -3.28
C THR A 143 -9.57 -10.98 -4.44
N GLY A 144 -10.28 -12.07 -4.13
CA GLY A 144 -10.51 -13.22 -4.98
C GLY A 144 -9.24 -13.99 -5.33
N SER A 145 -9.40 -15.06 -6.10
CA SER A 145 -8.31 -15.95 -6.53
C SER A 145 -8.02 -15.84 -8.04
N GLY A 146 -7.01 -16.57 -8.50
CA GLY A 146 -6.65 -16.63 -9.93
C GLY A 146 -6.13 -15.30 -10.48
N PRO A 147 -5.91 -15.16 -11.80
CA PRO A 147 -5.29 -13.98 -12.41
C PRO A 147 -6.22 -12.75 -12.54
N THR A 148 -7.53 -12.91 -12.32
CA THR A 148 -8.56 -11.86 -12.46
C THR A 148 -9.04 -11.29 -11.12
N GLY A 149 -8.88 -12.05 -10.02
CA GLY A 149 -9.40 -11.73 -8.69
C GLY A 149 -10.93 -11.61 -8.66
N TYR A 150 -11.45 -11.00 -7.60
CA TYR A 150 -12.88 -10.91 -7.38
C TYR A 150 -13.55 -9.90 -8.34
N PRO A 151 -14.68 -10.24 -9.00
CA PRO A 151 -15.42 -9.29 -9.82
C PRO A 151 -16.09 -8.24 -8.93
N VAL A 152 -15.87 -6.95 -9.23
CA VAL A 152 -16.49 -5.85 -8.49
C VAL A 152 -17.67 -5.31 -9.30
N PRO A 153 -18.89 -5.17 -8.71
CA PRO A 153 -20.04 -4.61 -9.41
C PRO A 153 -19.73 -3.27 -10.08
N ALA A 154 -20.21 -3.06 -11.31
CA ALA A 154 -19.86 -1.90 -12.13
C ALA A 154 -20.32 -0.57 -11.52
N ASP A 155 -21.41 -0.61 -10.76
CA ASP A 155 -22.02 0.52 -10.04
C ASP A 155 -21.41 0.76 -8.65
N THR A 156 -20.42 -0.03 -8.22
CA THR A 156 -19.72 0.19 -6.96
C THR A 156 -19.08 1.59 -6.97
N PRO A 157 -19.40 2.47 -5.99
CA PRO A 157 -18.88 3.82 -5.97
C PRO A 157 -17.36 3.84 -5.71
N PHE A 158 -16.75 5.00 -5.89
CA PHE A 158 -15.44 5.25 -5.27
C PHE A 158 -15.67 5.52 -3.77
N GLY A 159 -14.84 4.92 -2.92
CA GLY A 159 -14.87 5.08 -1.48
C GLY A 159 -14.14 6.32 -1.03
N ASN A 160 -13.27 6.18 -0.01
CA ASN A 160 -12.59 7.32 0.58
C ASN A 160 -11.67 8.02 -0.43
N THR A 161 -11.91 9.31 -0.67
CA THR A 161 -11.18 10.09 -1.66
C THR A 161 -9.90 10.75 -1.13
N ASP A 162 -9.72 10.78 0.19
CA ASP A 162 -8.59 11.41 0.88
C ASP A 162 -8.41 10.81 2.30
N PHE A 163 -7.98 9.53 2.34
CA PHE A 163 -7.68 8.84 3.58
C PHE A 163 -6.21 9.08 3.94
N ARG A 164 -5.92 9.55 5.15
CA ARG A 164 -4.55 9.83 5.61
C ARG A 164 -4.26 9.18 6.95
N VAL A 165 -3.09 8.57 7.09
CA VAL A 165 -2.62 7.95 8.33
C VAL A 165 -1.21 8.40 8.65
N TYR A 166 -0.96 8.74 9.91
CA TYR A 166 0.34 9.21 10.39
C TYR A 166 0.76 8.43 11.64
N ASN A 167 1.96 7.85 11.62
CA ASN A 167 2.61 7.29 12.82
C ASN A 167 1.82 6.18 13.54
N ILE A 168 1.25 5.26 12.77
CA ILE A 168 0.53 4.08 13.28
C ILE A 168 1.13 2.82 12.67
N ASP A 169 1.27 1.79 13.49
CA ASP A 169 1.70 0.46 13.07
C ASP A 169 0.48 -0.47 12.94
N PHE A 170 0.37 -1.14 11.80
CA PHE A 170 -0.63 -2.17 11.51
C PHE A 170 0.05 -3.52 11.47
N ASP A 171 -0.34 -4.41 12.38
CA ASP A 171 0.35 -5.67 12.60
C ASP A 171 -0.60 -6.85 12.55
N ASN A 172 -0.45 -7.68 11.52
CA ASN A 172 -1.12 -8.95 11.45
C ASN A 172 -0.21 -10.05 12.03
N THR A 173 -0.61 -10.56 13.20
CA THR A 173 0.17 -11.52 13.98
C THR A 173 -0.32 -12.96 13.79
N TRP A 174 -0.92 -13.29 12.64
CA TRP A 174 -1.42 -14.64 12.33
C TRP A 174 -0.40 -15.75 12.57
N ALA A 175 0.81 -15.59 12.02
CA ALA A 175 1.90 -16.54 12.15
C ALA A 175 3.24 -15.80 12.04
N GLU A 176 4.30 -16.37 12.64
CA GLU A 176 5.68 -15.86 12.53
C GLU A 176 6.43 -16.40 11.30
N TYR A 177 5.69 -16.84 10.28
CA TYR A 177 6.15 -17.30 8.97
C TYR A 177 4.99 -17.19 7.96
N SER A 178 5.27 -17.38 6.67
CA SER A 178 4.23 -17.46 5.63
C SER A 178 3.40 -18.74 5.77
N ASP A 179 2.24 -18.62 6.42
CA ASP A 179 1.22 -19.66 6.62
C ASP A 179 -0.12 -19.28 5.97
N GLY A 180 -0.05 -18.76 4.74
CA GLY A 180 -1.19 -18.21 4.00
C GLY A 180 -1.38 -16.69 4.18
N PRO A 181 -2.21 -16.06 3.33
CA PRO A 181 -2.40 -14.60 3.31
C PRO A 181 -2.93 -14.02 4.62
N ALA A 182 -2.27 -12.97 5.12
CA ALA A 182 -2.61 -12.30 6.37
C ALA A 182 -2.33 -10.80 6.25
N HIS A 183 -3.32 -9.98 5.90
CA HIS A 183 -3.03 -8.59 5.53
C HIS A 183 -2.87 -7.69 6.77
N ALA A 184 -1.92 -6.76 6.68
CA ALA A 184 -1.92 -5.55 7.50
C ALA A 184 -2.82 -4.46 6.88
N LEU A 185 -2.86 -4.36 5.54
CA LEU A 185 -3.65 -3.36 4.82
C LEU A 185 -4.36 -3.96 3.62
N SER A 186 -5.64 -3.63 3.45
CA SER A 186 -6.42 -3.79 2.22
C SER A 186 -7.04 -2.45 1.82
N LEU A 187 -6.60 -1.87 0.70
CA LEU A 187 -7.11 -0.61 0.19
C LEU A 187 -7.67 -0.76 -1.23
N ASN A 188 -8.93 -0.40 -1.42
CA ASN A 188 -9.70 -0.67 -2.64
C ASN A 188 -10.60 0.51 -2.98
N ARG A 189 -10.65 0.92 -4.25
CA ARG A 189 -11.49 2.05 -4.72
C ARG A 189 -11.39 3.28 -3.83
N ALA A 190 -10.17 3.62 -3.39
CA ALA A 190 -9.91 4.68 -2.44
C ALA A 190 -8.55 5.31 -2.71
N ASN A 191 -8.34 6.51 -2.20
CA ASN A 191 -7.03 7.17 -2.16
C ASN A 191 -6.52 7.18 -0.72
N GLY A 192 -5.33 6.61 -0.47
CA GLY A 192 -4.77 6.47 0.87
C GLY A 192 -3.31 6.91 0.97
N GLY A 193 -3.03 7.91 1.80
CA GLY A 193 -1.68 8.35 2.16
C GLY A 193 -1.24 7.84 3.53
N PHE A 194 -0.06 7.22 3.60
CA PHE A 194 0.49 6.62 4.82
C PHE A 194 1.89 7.18 5.10
N TYR A 195 2.01 7.95 6.17
CA TYR A 195 3.21 8.74 6.49
C TYR A 195 3.82 8.24 7.80
N HIS A 196 5.05 7.73 7.72
CA HIS A 196 5.77 7.18 8.87
C HIS A 196 5.00 6.04 9.56
N CYS A 197 4.36 5.17 8.80
CA CYS A 197 3.58 4.05 9.32
C CYS A 197 4.38 2.74 9.27
N GLY A 198 3.99 1.77 10.08
CA GLY A 198 4.47 0.39 10.00
C GLY A 198 3.39 -0.54 9.45
N PHE A 199 3.77 -1.47 8.57
CA PHE A 199 2.90 -2.55 8.08
C PHE A 199 3.64 -3.87 8.22
N TYR A 200 3.09 -4.78 9.01
CA TYR A 200 3.79 -5.96 9.47
C TYR A 200 2.92 -7.21 9.26
N SER A 201 3.40 -8.15 8.47
CA SER A 201 2.89 -9.52 8.38
C SER A 201 3.96 -10.42 7.75
N TYR A 202 3.59 -11.56 7.17
CA TYR A 202 4.51 -12.48 6.48
C TYR A 202 4.08 -12.72 5.04
N GLN A 203 2.87 -13.21 4.80
CA GLN A 203 2.35 -13.39 3.44
C GLN A 203 1.26 -12.35 3.17
N ASP A 204 1.33 -11.71 2.00
CA ASP A 204 0.32 -10.77 1.51
C ASP A 204 0.09 -9.55 2.44
N THR A 205 1.17 -8.93 2.94
CA THR A 205 1.08 -7.87 3.98
C THR A 205 0.27 -6.64 3.55
N VAL A 206 0.48 -6.14 2.33
CA VAL A 206 -0.21 -4.96 1.81
C VAL A 206 -0.88 -5.30 0.48
N TYR A 207 -2.22 -5.24 0.51
CA TYR A 207 -3.06 -5.38 -0.66
C TYR A 207 -3.57 -4.03 -1.16
N ILE A 208 -3.23 -3.66 -2.39
CA ILE A 208 -3.84 -2.53 -3.09
C ILE A 208 -4.74 -3.05 -4.19
N GLY A 209 -6.04 -3.12 -3.95
CA GLY A 209 -6.98 -3.70 -4.90
C GLY A 209 -7.47 -2.72 -5.97
N LYS A 210 -8.54 -3.11 -6.67
CA LYS A 210 -8.99 -2.43 -7.90
C LYS A 210 -9.33 -0.97 -7.63
N LEU A 211 -8.81 -0.08 -8.48
CA LEU A 211 -8.95 1.38 -8.37
C LEU A 211 -8.48 1.95 -7.00
N GLY A 212 -7.69 1.21 -6.24
CA GLY A 212 -7.01 1.73 -5.06
C GLY A 212 -5.75 2.49 -5.46
N ASN A 213 -5.55 3.67 -4.88
CA ASN A 213 -4.32 4.46 -5.01
C ASN A 213 -3.71 4.66 -3.63
N ALA A 214 -2.48 4.20 -3.44
CA ALA A 214 -1.80 4.26 -2.15
C ALA A 214 -0.43 4.95 -2.25
N TYR A 215 -0.18 5.92 -1.38
CA TYR A 215 1.10 6.62 -1.27
C TYR A 215 1.71 6.37 0.11
N PHE A 216 2.91 5.81 0.15
CA PHE A 216 3.65 5.51 1.38
C PHE A 216 4.91 6.36 1.44
N TYR A 217 5.15 7.03 2.56
CA TYR A 217 6.33 7.88 2.75
C TYR A 217 7.00 7.63 4.08
N GLN A 218 8.31 7.34 4.03
CA GLN A 218 9.14 7.06 5.21
C GLN A 218 8.52 6.03 6.17
N SER A 219 7.88 5.02 5.57
CA SER A 219 7.19 3.93 6.26
C SER A 219 8.06 2.67 6.30
N ILE A 220 7.67 1.70 7.13
CA ILE A 220 8.25 0.36 7.18
C ILE A 220 7.20 -0.63 6.68
N LEU A 221 7.52 -1.40 5.64
CA LEU A 221 6.66 -2.44 5.10
C LEU A 221 7.43 -3.76 5.19
N ALA A 222 6.96 -4.69 6.02
CA ALA A 222 7.69 -5.91 6.34
C ALA A 222 6.90 -7.16 6.00
N GLY A 223 7.56 -8.12 5.37
CA GLY A 223 6.97 -9.41 5.02
C GLY A 223 7.97 -10.41 4.47
N GLN A 224 7.45 -11.54 4.00
CA GLN A 224 8.20 -12.68 3.47
C GLN A 224 7.71 -13.07 2.08
N THR A 225 6.42 -13.39 1.92
CA THR A 225 5.85 -13.87 0.68
C THR A 225 4.90 -12.87 0.04
N ASP A 226 5.22 -12.43 -1.18
CA ASP A 226 4.37 -11.56 -2.00
C ASP A 226 3.81 -10.37 -1.20
N PHE A 227 4.61 -9.81 -0.29
CA PHE A 227 4.07 -8.99 0.79
C PHE A 227 3.59 -7.61 0.32
N LEU A 228 3.93 -7.20 -0.90
CA LEU A 228 3.28 -6.13 -1.63
C LEU A 228 2.57 -6.74 -2.84
N TYR A 229 1.24 -6.72 -2.86
CA TYR A 229 0.50 -7.33 -3.95
C TYR A 229 -0.79 -6.57 -4.26
N GLY A 230 -1.35 -6.73 -5.45
CA GLY A 230 -2.50 -5.90 -5.80
C GLY A 230 -2.91 -5.84 -7.26
N PHE A 231 -3.92 -5.01 -7.49
CA PHE A 231 -4.44 -4.56 -8.79
C PHE A 231 -4.30 -3.06 -9.00
N GLY A 232 -4.31 -2.27 -7.92
CA GLY A 232 -4.32 -0.82 -7.99
C GLY A 232 -2.93 -0.25 -8.19
N THR A 233 -2.73 0.96 -7.70
CA THR A 233 -1.50 1.72 -7.88
C THR A 233 -0.90 2.07 -6.53
N ALA A 234 0.37 1.72 -6.33
CA ALA A 234 1.11 2.02 -5.12
C ALA A 234 2.38 2.80 -5.44
N TRP A 235 2.64 3.88 -4.70
CA TRP A 235 3.90 4.61 -4.72
C TRP A 235 4.52 4.57 -3.33
N ILE A 236 5.69 3.96 -3.21
CA ILE A 236 6.39 3.76 -1.95
C ILE A 236 7.69 4.55 -2.01
N GLN A 237 7.79 5.61 -1.21
CA GLN A 237 8.89 6.55 -1.27
C GLN A 237 9.67 6.61 0.04
N SER A 238 11.01 6.63 -0.06
CA SER A 238 11.90 6.81 1.09
C SER A 238 11.62 5.86 2.25
N SER A 239 11.14 4.65 1.93
CA SER A 239 10.64 3.68 2.89
C SER A 239 11.58 2.49 3.02
N THR A 240 11.39 1.69 4.07
CA THR A 240 12.13 0.44 4.26
C THR A 240 11.23 -0.75 3.96
N LEU A 241 11.62 -1.56 2.99
CA LEU A 241 11.05 -2.87 2.72
C LEU A 241 11.86 -3.91 3.50
N GLN A 242 11.26 -4.46 4.54
CA GLN A 242 11.94 -5.27 5.54
C GLN A 242 11.64 -6.76 5.31
N LEU A 243 12.63 -7.49 4.78
CA LEU A 243 12.56 -8.91 4.47
C LEU A 243 12.61 -9.75 5.76
N ARG A 244 11.48 -10.39 6.10
CA ARG A 244 11.36 -11.36 7.22
C ARG A 244 11.72 -12.79 6.80
N GLY A 245 12.03 -12.98 5.52
CA GLY A 245 12.40 -14.22 4.86
C GLY A 245 12.25 -14.04 3.34
N CYS A 246 12.54 -15.08 2.56
CA CYS A 246 12.16 -15.11 1.14
C CYS A 246 10.95 -16.03 0.95
N GLY A 247 10.03 -15.64 0.07
CA GLY A 247 8.99 -16.51 -0.46
C GLY A 247 8.36 -15.84 -1.67
N GLY A 248 8.31 -16.49 -2.83
CA GLY A 248 7.84 -15.81 -4.04
C GLY A 248 8.70 -14.60 -4.39
N GLY A 249 8.18 -13.38 -4.20
CA GLY A 249 8.99 -12.16 -4.21
C GLY A 249 8.45 -11.07 -3.28
N ILE A 250 9.11 -9.90 -3.26
CA ILE A 250 8.61 -8.71 -2.56
C ILE A 250 7.30 -8.23 -3.17
N THR A 251 7.25 -8.15 -4.50
CA THR A 251 6.09 -7.65 -5.26
C THR A 251 5.37 -8.75 -6.05
N ALA A 252 4.04 -8.74 -6.05
CA ALA A 252 3.21 -9.62 -6.86
C ALA A 252 1.96 -8.90 -7.39
N TRP A 253 2.08 -8.27 -8.55
CA TRP A 253 0.99 -7.45 -9.11
C TRP A 253 0.19 -8.19 -10.16
N LYS A 254 -1.12 -7.95 -10.15
CA LYS A 254 -2.00 -8.20 -11.29
C LYS A 254 -2.16 -6.90 -12.05
N GLY A 255 -1.63 -6.86 -13.26
CA GLY A 255 -2.03 -5.82 -14.18
C GLY A 255 -3.46 -6.06 -14.68
N THR A 256 -4.05 -5.00 -15.21
CA THR A 256 -5.32 -5.04 -15.93
C THR A 256 -5.13 -4.37 -17.28
N ASN A 257 -5.79 -4.90 -18.31
CA ASN A 257 -5.69 -4.31 -19.63
C ASN A 257 -6.46 -2.98 -19.62
N THR A 258 -5.80 -1.90 -20.02
CA THR A 258 -6.37 -0.56 -20.05
C THR A 258 -6.31 0.00 -21.46
N THR A 259 -7.22 0.90 -21.80
CA THR A 259 -7.20 1.61 -23.08
C THR A 259 -6.06 2.64 -23.18
N THR A 260 -5.50 3.04 -22.04
CA THR A 260 -4.32 3.91 -21.88
C THR A 260 -3.10 3.08 -21.45
N PRO A 261 -1.86 3.63 -21.45
CA PRO A 261 -0.71 2.93 -20.88
C PRO A 261 -1.01 2.50 -19.44
N ASN A 262 -1.02 1.20 -19.21
CA ASN A 262 -1.33 0.65 -17.89
C ASN A 262 -0.27 1.13 -16.89
N LYS A 263 -0.70 1.86 -15.86
CA LYS A 263 0.13 2.31 -14.73
C LYS A 263 -0.28 1.70 -13.40
N TYR A 264 -1.25 0.77 -13.42
CA TYR A 264 -1.59 -0.06 -12.28
C TYR A 264 -0.41 -0.97 -11.96
N GLY A 265 0.26 -0.67 -10.85
CA GLY A 265 1.55 -1.22 -10.49
C GLY A 265 2.05 -0.68 -9.17
N VAL A 266 3.23 -1.14 -8.77
CA VAL A 266 3.93 -0.65 -7.58
C VAL A 266 5.25 0.02 -7.96
N TYR A 267 5.45 1.24 -7.48
CA TYR A 267 6.62 2.05 -7.78
C TYR A 267 7.35 2.35 -6.47
N ILE A 268 8.48 1.68 -6.27
CA ILE A 268 9.32 1.77 -5.08
C ILE A 268 10.48 2.70 -5.40
N VAL A 269 10.54 3.85 -4.73
CA VAL A 269 11.39 4.97 -5.13
C VAL A 269 12.19 5.49 -3.94
N ASP A 270 13.50 5.70 -4.14
CA ASP A 270 14.42 6.22 -3.12
C ASP A 270 14.35 5.45 -1.79
N SER A 271 14.06 4.15 -1.86
CA SER A 271 13.74 3.28 -0.71
C SER A 271 14.87 2.27 -0.45
N SER A 272 14.72 1.41 0.55
CA SER A 272 15.70 0.34 0.79
C SER A 272 15.05 -1.01 1.03
N VAL A 273 15.61 -2.05 0.42
CA VAL A 273 15.33 -3.46 0.69
C VAL A 273 16.39 -3.96 1.67
N ARG A 274 15.93 -4.48 2.82
CA ARG A 274 16.82 -4.94 3.89
C ARG A 274 16.28 -6.19 4.58
N ALA A 275 17.15 -7.13 4.91
CA ALA A 275 16.86 -8.17 5.88
C ALA A 275 16.39 -7.57 7.22
N ALA A 276 15.41 -8.22 7.85
CA ALA A 276 14.79 -7.72 9.07
C ALA A 276 15.74 -7.68 10.27
N ASN A 277 16.75 -8.55 10.29
CA ASN A 277 17.82 -8.57 11.28
C ASN A 277 19.03 -9.36 10.74
N ALA A 278 20.12 -9.37 11.50
CA ALA A 278 21.37 -10.02 11.09
C ALA A 278 21.26 -11.56 10.94
N SER A 279 20.43 -12.22 11.75
CA SER A 279 20.22 -13.67 11.65
C SER A 279 19.51 -14.02 10.33
N ILE A 280 18.42 -13.32 10.03
CA ILE A 280 17.70 -13.46 8.76
C ILE A 280 18.64 -13.12 7.59
N ALA A 281 19.40 -12.02 7.69
CA ALA A 281 20.33 -11.61 6.63
C ALA A 281 21.32 -12.71 6.22
N ALA A 282 21.79 -13.51 7.18
CA ALA A 282 22.67 -14.64 6.92
C ALA A 282 21.96 -15.78 6.18
N GLU A 283 20.69 -16.04 6.51
CA GLU A 283 19.88 -17.13 5.93
C GLU A 283 19.42 -16.84 4.49
N ILE A 284 19.11 -15.57 4.18
CA ILE A 284 18.49 -15.20 2.90
C ILE A 284 19.46 -14.56 1.88
N LYS A 285 20.77 -14.66 2.12
CA LYS A 285 21.79 -14.03 1.28
C LYS A 285 21.66 -14.46 -0.19
N GLY A 286 21.45 -13.50 -1.08
CA GLY A 286 21.35 -13.71 -2.53
C GLY A 286 20.16 -14.57 -2.97
N ALA A 287 19.10 -14.67 -2.17
CA ALA A 287 18.01 -15.63 -2.39
C ALA A 287 16.64 -14.98 -2.66
N CYS A 288 16.42 -13.73 -2.25
CA CYS A 288 15.09 -13.10 -2.32
C CYS A 288 14.87 -12.42 -3.68
N ALA A 289 13.71 -12.66 -4.29
CA ALA A 289 13.31 -11.96 -5.51
C ALA A 289 12.63 -10.61 -5.19
N LEU A 290 12.88 -9.61 -6.03
CA LEU A 290 12.19 -8.31 -6.02
C LEU A 290 10.69 -8.45 -6.37
N GLY A 291 10.32 -9.52 -7.05
CA GLY A 291 8.93 -9.80 -7.36
C GLY A 291 8.75 -10.94 -8.34
N ARG A 292 7.48 -11.26 -8.59
CA ARG A 292 7.02 -12.22 -9.58
C ARG A 292 5.67 -11.85 -10.16
N PRO A 293 5.38 -12.15 -11.44
CA PRO A 293 4.16 -11.71 -12.10
C PRO A 293 2.95 -12.52 -11.64
N TRP A 294 2.01 -11.90 -10.91
CA TRP A 294 0.74 -12.58 -10.56
C TRP A 294 -0.11 -12.83 -11.82
N ASN A 295 0.01 -11.96 -12.83
CA ASN A 295 -0.35 -12.23 -14.22
C ASN A 295 0.66 -11.55 -15.18
N SER A 296 0.54 -11.80 -16.49
CA SER A 296 1.49 -11.27 -17.48
C SER A 296 1.52 -9.75 -17.59
N GLN A 297 0.52 -9.05 -17.04
CA GLN A 297 0.44 -7.60 -17.05
C GLN A 297 1.05 -6.95 -15.80
N HIS A 298 1.73 -7.72 -14.94
CA HIS A 298 2.42 -7.22 -13.75
C HIS A 298 3.26 -5.97 -14.06
N ARG A 299 3.21 -5.00 -13.14
CA ARG A 299 4.04 -3.80 -13.18
C ARG A 299 4.64 -3.53 -11.81
N SER A 300 5.96 -3.52 -11.74
CA SER A 300 6.69 -3.05 -10.57
C SER A 300 8.00 -2.41 -10.98
N ILE A 301 8.36 -1.31 -10.33
CA ILE A 301 9.64 -0.62 -10.56
C ILE A 301 10.33 -0.35 -9.23
N PHE A 302 11.59 -0.75 -9.09
CA PHE A 302 12.50 -0.27 -8.04
C PHE A 302 13.42 0.81 -8.63
N ALA A 303 13.22 2.06 -8.22
CA ALA A 303 13.97 3.20 -8.71
C ALA A 303 14.81 3.83 -7.61
N ARG A 304 16.10 4.05 -7.87
CA ARG A 304 17.07 4.69 -6.97
C ARG A 304 17.04 4.10 -5.57
N SER A 305 16.81 2.79 -5.49
CA SER A 305 16.61 2.09 -4.23
C SER A 305 17.83 1.24 -3.89
N TYR A 306 18.14 1.17 -2.60
CA TYR A 306 19.21 0.35 -2.06
C TYR A 306 18.75 -1.09 -1.87
N GLU A 307 19.56 -2.05 -2.30
CA GLU A 307 19.34 -3.48 -2.14
C GLU A 307 20.48 -4.09 -1.32
N ASP A 308 20.18 -4.59 -0.13
CA ASP A 308 21.16 -5.33 0.65
C ASP A 308 21.50 -6.70 0.03
N GLY A 309 22.41 -7.44 0.66
CA GLY A 309 22.93 -8.69 0.11
C GLY A 309 21.92 -9.83 0.04
N SER A 310 20.65 -9.61 0.37
CA SER A 310 19.59 -10.62 0.33
C SER A 310 19.01 -10.84 -1.06
N VAL A 311 19.14 -9.90 -1.98
CA VAL A 311 18.48 -9.97 -3.30
C VAL A 311 19.18 -10.96 -4.25
N ASP A 312 18.40 -11.83 -4.90
CA ASP A 312 18.85 -12.75 -5.95
C ASP A 312 19.49 -11.97 -7.10
N SER A 313 20.59 -12.47 -7.67
CA SER A 313 21.33 -11.77 -8.73
C SER A 313 20.49 -11.51 -9.99
N ARG A 314 19.39 -12.23 -10.20
CA ARG A 314 18.44 -11.99 -11.30
C ARG A 314 17.44 -10.88 -11.02
N GLY A 315 17.27 -10.48 -9.76
CA GLY A 315 16.31 -9.46 -9.33
C GLY A 315 14.90 -10.04 -9.26
N TYR A 316 14.21 -10.11 -10.39
CA TYR A 316 12.88 -10.71 -10.50
C TYR A 316 12.94 -12.19 -10.91
N ILE A 317 11.82 -12.89 -10.72
CA ILE A 317 11.61 -14.26 -11.17
C ILE A 317 10.26 -14.40 -11.91
N ASP A 318 10.15 -15.37 -12.81
CA ASP A 318 8.86 -15.76 -13.38
C ASP A 318 8.01 -16.53 -12.35
N TRP A 319 6.69 -16.42 -12.47
CA TRP A 319 5.75 -17.23 -11.71
C TRP A 319 5.26 -18.40 -12.58
N VAL A 320 5.88 -19.57 -12.36
CA VAL A 320 5.54 -20.80 -13.08
C VAL A 320 4.53 -21.63 -12.28
N ILE A 321 3.38 -21.96 -12.87
CA ILE A 321 2.37 -22.88 -12.30
C ILE A 321 2.12 -24.01 -13.28
N GLY A 322 2.29 -25.25 -12.86
CA GLY A 322 2.07 -26.42 -13.73
C GLY A 322 2.95 -26.42 -14.99
N GLY A 323 4.14 -25.83 -14.93
CA GLY A 323 5.06 -25.67 -16.06
C GLY A 323 4.75 -24.48 -16.98
N VAL A 324 3.68 -23.72 -16.70
CA VAL A 324 3.30 -22.52 -17.48
C VAL A 324 3.78 -21.26 -16.76
N GLY A 325 4.69 -20.54 -17.40
CA GLY A 325 5.16 -19.22 -16.95
C GLY A 325 4.10 -18.14 -17.14
N ARG A 326 4.18 -17.08 -16.35
CA ARG A 326 3.29 -15.91 -16.44
C ARG A 326 3.98 -14.69 -17.03
N PHE A 327 5.31 -14.68 -17.08
CA PHE A 327 6.08 -13.66 -17.73
C PHE A 327 5.84 -13.64 -19.24
N GLU A 328 5.64 -12.44 -19.77
CA GLU A 328 5.50 -12.19 -21.19
C GLU A 328 6.36 -11.00 -21.60
N LYS A 329 7.40 -11.27 -22.40
CA LYS A 329 8.36 -10.25 -22.84
C LYS A 329 7.65 -9.12 -23.60
N GLY A 330 7.88 -7.88 -23.18
CA GLY A 330 7.25 -6.69 -23.77
C GLY A 330 5.85 -6.37 -23.23
N VAL A 331 5.29 -7.22 -22.37
CA VAL A 331 4.01 -6.99 -21.68
C VAL A 331 4.22 -6.84 -20.18
N THR A 332 4.94 -7.79 -19.58
CA THR A 332 5.31 -7.74 -18.16
C THR A 332 6.37 -6.67 -17.94
N LEU A 333 6.16 -5.79 -16.95
CA LEU A 333 7.14 -4.79 -16.53
C LEU A 333 7.64 -5.12 -15.13
N MET A 334 8.83 -5.70 -15.06
CA MET A 334 9.55 -6.01 -13.83
C MET A 334 10.90 -5.32 -13.91
N ALA A 335 11.02 -4.14 -13.30
CA ALA A 335 12.05 -3.21 -13.72
C ALA A 335 12.81 -2.54 -12.57
N GLU A 336 14.04 -2.15 -12.87
CA GLU A 336 14.90 -1.37 -11.99
C GLU A 336 15.41 -0.11 -12.71
N TYR A 337 15.53 1.01 -11.99
CA TYR A 337 16.16 2.23 -12.50
C TYR A 337 17.17 2.74 -11.47
N ARG A 338 18.47 2.67 -11.77
CA ARG A 338 19.54 3.11 -10.86
C ARG A 338 19.44 2.47 -9.45
N ALA A 339 19.05 1.21 -9.37
CA ALA A 339 19.19 0.42 -8.14
C ALA A 339 20.67 0.23 -7.80
N PHE A 340 20.98 0.05 -6.52
CA PHE A 340 22.37 -0.04 -6.05
C PHE A 340 22.47 -0.81 -4.73
N GLY A 341 23.69 -1.16 -4.32
CA GLY A 341 23.94 -1.93 -3.11
C GLY A 341 24.42 -3.35 -3.42
N PRO A 342 24.78 -4.14 -2.39
CA PRO A 342 25.36 -5.47 -2.58
C PRO A 342 24.41 -6.51 -3.20
N GLY A 343 23.09 -6.29 -3.18
CA GLY A 343 22.11 -7.15 -3.86
C GLY A 343 21.90 -6.84 -5.34
N TYR A 344 22.38 -5.68 -5.81
CA TYR A 344 22.25 -5.27 -7.20
C TYR A 344 23.36 -5.88 -8.05
N ASN A 345 22.98 -6.63 -9.09
CA ASN A 345 23.90 -7.22 -10.05
C ASN A 345 23.35 -7.10 -11.48
N GLU A 346 23.80 -6.09 -12.22
CA GLU A 346 23.32 -5.80 -13.57
C GLU A 346 23.49 -6.97 -14.55
N THR A 347 24.66 -7.63 -14.54
CA THR A 347 24.90 -8.82 -15.38
C THR A 347 23.90 -9.92 -15.07
N GLY A 348 23.64 -10.18 -13.79
CA GLY A 348 22.65 -11.17 -13.35
C GLY A 348 21.22 -10.80 -13.75
N ARG A 349 20.85 -9.51 -13.75
CA ARG A 349 19.54 -9.04 -14.26
C ARG A 349 19.38 -9.38 -15.74
N VAL A 350 20.39 -9.04 -16.54
CA VAL A 350 20.40 -9.26 -17.99
C VAL A 350 20.35 -10.75 -18.33
N GLU A 351 21.19 -11.57 -17.68
CA GLU A 351 21.21 -13.02 -17.90
C GLU A 351 19.95 -13.73 -17.39
N GLY A 352 19.31 -13.18 -16.35
CA GLY A 352 18.04 -13.68 -15.81
C GLY A 352 16.86 -13.53 -16.78
N GLY A 353 16.92 -12.58 -17.72
CA GLY A 353 16.00 -12.46 -18.85
C GLY A 353 14.57 -11.99 -18.54
N VAL A 354 14.24 -11.75 -17.27
CA VAL A 354 12.92 -11.29 -16.81
C VAL A 354 12.93 -9.91 -16.16
N THR A 355 14.11 -9.36 -15.88
CA THR A 355 14.28 -8.04 -15.25
C THR A 355 14.71 -7.00 -16.28
N ASP A 356 13.95 -5.91 -16.38
CA ASP A 356 14.28 -4.77 -17.23
C ASP A 356 15.16 -3.77 -16.46
N VAL A 357 16.39 -3.55 -16.91
CA VAL A 357 17.25 -2.46 -16.40
C VAL A 357 16.98 -1.21 -17.24
N LEU A 358 16.25 -0.25 -16.66
CA LEU A 358 15.77 0.93 -17.38
C LEU A 358 16.83 2.03 -17.46
N GLY A 359 16.96 2.62 -18.65
CA GLY A 359 17.51 3.97 -18.82
C GLY A 359 16.49 5.06 -18.46
N TRP A 360 16.93 6.33 -18.53
CA TRP A 360 16.03 7.47 -18.26
C TRP A 360 14.80 7.47 -19.18
N GLU A 361 14.97 7.20 -20.47
CA GLU A 361 13.88 7.21 -21.45
C GLU A 361 12.76 6.22 -21.09
N GLY A 362 13.11 5.04 -20.56
CA GLY A 362 12.12 4.05 -20.08
C GLY A 362 11.49 4.42 -18.73
N TYR A 363 12.24 5.10 -17.85
CA TYR A 363 11.77 5.46 -16.52
C TYR A 363 11.00 6.78 -16.45
N GLU A 364 11.19 7.69 -17.42
CA GLU A 364 10.67 9.06 -17.40
C GLU A 364 9.18 9.12 -17.10
N MET A 365 8.37 8.27 -17.74
CA MET A 365 6.92 8.27 -17.58
C MET A 365 6.43 7.78 -16.21
N TYR A 366 7.33 7.22 -15.39
CA TYR A 366 7.09 6.74 -14.03
C TYR A 366 7.85 7.55 -12.97
N SER A 367 8.52 8.64 -13.37
CA SER A 367 9.46 9.36 -12.52
C SER A 367 8.85 10.18 -11.38
N THR A 368 7.53 10.39 -11.35
CA THR A 368 6.85 11.15 -10.29
C THR A 368 5.48 10.55 -9.96
N PRO A 369 4.97 10.76 -8.73
CA PRO A 369 3.60 10.37 -8.37
C PRO A 369 2.55 10.96 -9.30
N GLN A 370 2.74 12.21 -9.74
CA GLN A 370 1.81 12.88 -10.67
C GLN A 370 1.70 12.17 -12.01
N LYS A 371 2.80 11.63 -12.54
CA LYS A 371 2.78 10.86 -13.78
C LYS A 371 2.14 9.49 -13.61
N VAL A 372 2.14 8.93 -12.41
CA VAL A 372 1.59 7.60 -12.11
C VAL A 372 0.11 7.66 -11.72
N PHE A 373 -0.25 8.55 -10.79
CA PHE A 373 -1.63 8.67 -10.27
C PHE A 373 -2.51 9.63 -11.07
N GLU A 374 -1.92 10.53 -11.87
CA GLU A 374 -2.60 11.64 -12.55
C GLU A 374 -3.22 12.69 -11.61
N ASP A 375 -3.90 12.31 -10.54
CA ASP A 375 -4.31 13.21 -9.45
C ASP A 375 -3.57 12.88 -8.16
N THR A 376 -2.93 13.89 -7.58
CA THR A 376 -2.16 13.78 -6.33
C THR A 376 -2.59 14.77 -5.26
N LYS A 377 -3.78 15.38 -5.38
CA LYS A 377 -4.31 16.32 -4.37
C LYS A 377 -4.52 15.71 -2.99
N TRP A 378 -4.76 14.40 -2.93
CA TRP A 378 -4.91 13.61 -1.70
C TRP A 378 -3.57 13.32 -1.00
N VAL A 379 -2.44 13.46 -1.70
CA VAL A 379 -1.09 13.30 -1.13
C VAL A 379 -0.72 14.54 -0.30
N ASP A 380 -0.23 14.32 0.92
CA ASP A 380 0.26 15.37 1.82
C ASP A 380 1.69 15.75 1.45
N TRP A 381 1.81 16.66 0.47
CA TRP A 381 3.09 17.19 0.03
C TRP A 381 3.82 18.01 1.10
N GLY A 382 3.13 18.49 2.14
CA GLY A 382 3.74 19.20 3.26
C GLY A 382 4.60 18.28 4.14
N VAL A 383 4.28 16.98 4.18
CA VAL A 383 5.17 15.98 4.79
C VAL A 383 6.35 15.67 3.89
N VAL A 384 6.06 15.43 2.60
CA VAL A 384 7.04 14.85 1.66
C VAL A 384 8.17 15.82 1.31
N LYS A 385 7.84 17.09 1.09
CA LYS A 385 8.83 18.10 0.65
C LYS A 385 9.67 18.64 1.80
N GLY A 386 9.28 18.38 3.05
CA GLY A 386 9.74 19.12 4.21
C GLY A 386 9.26 20.57 4.15
N ASN A 387 8.85 21.13 5.29
CA ASN A 387 8.69 22.58 5.39
C ASN A 387 10.05 23.25 5.46
#